data_AF-A0AAV2BY57-F1
#
_entry.id   AF-A0AAV2BY57-F1
#
_cell.length_a   1.000
_cell.length_b   1.000
_cell.length_c   1.000
_cell.angle_alpha   90.00
_cell.angle_beta   90.00
_cell.angle_gamma   90.00
#
_symmetry.space_group_name_H-M   'P 1'
#
loop_
_entity.id
_entity.type
_entity.pdbx_description
1 polymer ?
#
loop_
_entity_poly.entity_id
_entity_poly.type
_entity_poly.pdbx_seq_one_letter_code
_entity_poly.pdbx_strand_id
1 'polypeptide(L)'
;MCNGRQECLDISEEDNCDDNNMIKPNCVSGISSTQNAPETPNNTVVKSSIHTDPEAVMKSRVLRSKNPGSRPDRWRSQVHRIAVALHLADESTFGPGNITGEEIRYELTMQLHRIGKKKMISSQELALYIHALLVACMDPRDFYGDDLVGELRRRVEAGGNYTNPFLILVLCNAGDTMTARDVDRVTDAFDTQYRPFWKDYEALSSMALFCISSRSSVSVDESNLDEMLQELKKHQLKNGTVDNLKTTALVTQVPFIHDSYKTDFDLDSAIKFLTDRPSGSNYLLDSYYALPVLNRKSLLNITSGHCRKESDAKEEELEEEELSVDRETITVFLSVLMGEESNGGRLWRLRIIVNSTIYDAIETWAKINNRQKVEYNVVEGKPYVSALNGKEDDPEMGMFWFIYRKTFNSDKDPKIVEESPVDIILQPNQEIILWYKRAPWSGQSLRQRSDPPPDFSTFPLHI
;
A
#
# COMPACT_ATOMS: atom_id res chain seq x y z
N MET A 1 57.56 -11.85 -19.10
CA MET A 1 58.83 -11.11 -19.33
C MET A 1 58.46 -9.74 -19.88
N CYS A 2 59.11 -8.68 -19.43
CA CYS A 2 58.71 -7.31 -19.77
C CYS A 2 59.56 -6.75 -20.91
N ASN A 3 58.93 -6.50 -22.06
CA ASN A 3 59.51 -5.74 -23.17
C ASN A 3 58.63 -4.49 -23.35
N GLY A 4 58.98 -3.39 -22.69
CA GLY A 4 58.16 -2.16 -22.70
C GLY A 4 58.58 -1.15 -23.75
N ARG A 5 57.60 -0.35 -24.22
CA ARG A 5 57.82 1.02 -24.70
C ARG A 5 56.53 1.83 -24.54
N GLN A 6 56.67 3.12 -24.24
CA GLN A 6 55.54 4.04 -24.19
C GLN A 6 55.07 4.39 -25.60
N GLU A 7 53.78 4.74 -25.71
CA GLU A 7 53.42 6.03 -26.29
C GLU A 7 52.69 6.83 -25.20
N CYS A 8 53.17 8.03 -24.92
CA CYS A 8 52.45 9.04 -24.15
C CYS A 8 51.99 10.11 -25.14
N LEU A 9 50.83 10.71 -24.90
CA LEU A 9 50.48 12.01 -25.44
C LEU A 9 50.14 12.93 -24.28
N ASP A 10 51.11 13.78 -23.93
CA ASP A 10 50.91 14.91 -23.05
C ASP A 10 49.99 15.94 -23.72
N ILE A 11 49.22 16.70 -22.93
CA ILE A 11 49.37 18.16 -22.95
C ILE A 11 49.21 18.72 -21.53
N SER A 12 50.31 19.28 -21.00
CA SER A 12 50.42 20.44 -20.09
C SER A 12 49.58 20.55 -18.79
N GLU A 13 50.32 20.63 -17.68
CA GLU A 13 50.33 21.76 -16.71
C GLU A 13 49.11 22.06 -15.81
N GLU A 14 49.28 22.53 -14.58
CA GLU A 14 50.35 22.34 -13.57
C GLU A 14 49.87 22.94 -12.24
N ASP A 15 50.11 22.30 -11.08
CA ASP A 15 50.28 23.05 -9.83
C ASP A 15 51.00 22.25 -8.73
N ASN A 16 52.22 22.71 -8.42
CA ASN A 16 53.04 22.52 -7.21
C ASN A 16 52.78 21.32 -6.26
N CYS A 17 53.71 20.35 -6.31
CA CYS A 17 54.18 19.70 -5.08
C CYS A 17 55.19 20.63 -4.38
N ASP A 18 55.15 20.71 -3.05
CA ASP A 18 56.28 21.19 -2.25
C ASP A 18 56.52 20.21 -1.08
N ASP A 19 57.79 19.96 -0.77
CA ASP A 19 58.22 18.79 0.01
C ASP A 19 58.12 19.01 1.53
N ASN A 20 57.94 17.93 2.31
CA ASN A 20 59.01 17.44 3.20
C ASN A 20 58.68 16.18 4.01
N ASN A 21 59.75 15.51 4.45
CA ASN A 21 59.84 14.43 5.43
C ASN A 21 59.27 13.04 5.06
N MET A 22 60.20 12.25 4.52
CA MET A 22 60.36 10.80 4.73
C MET A 22 59.99 10.38 6.18
N ILE A 23 59.52 9.15 6.46
CA ILE A 23 60.34 7.93 6.43
C ILE A 23 59.57 6.71 5.86
N LYS A 24 60.24 6.05 4.92
CA LYS A 24 60.17 4.61 4.57
C LYS A 24 61.60 4.04 4.85
N PRO A 25 61.87 2.71 4.92
CA PRO A 25 61.19 1.67 4.13
C PRO A 25 61.15 0.22 4.71
N ASN A 26 60.76 -0.71 3.83
CA ASN A 26 61.15 -2.13 3.73
C ASN A 26 60.54 -3.18 4.68
N CYS A 27 59.60 -3.95 4.10
CA CYS A 27 59.50 -5.38 4.31
C CYS A 27 60.78 -6.10 3.84
N VAL A 28 61.10 -7.26 4.41
CA VAL A 28 62.07 -8.23 3.87
C VAL A 28 61.48 -9.63 3.94
N SER A 29 61.60 -10.40 2.85
CA SER A 29 61.09 -11.77 2.73
C SER A 29 62.13 -12.79 3.19
N GLY A 30 61.70 -13.87 3.86
CA GLY A 30 62.58 -14.99 4.22
C GLY A 30 61.80 -16.28 4.51
N ILE A 31 62.22 -17.38 3.90
CA ILE A 31 61.61 -18.72 4.03
C ILE A 31 62.66 -19.68 4.60
N SER A 32 62.35 -20.44 5.66
CA SER A 32 62.49 -21.92 5.65
C SER A 32 61.97 -22.62 6.92
N SER A 33 61.09 -23.60 6.70
CA SER A 33 60.96 -24.90 7.41
C SER A 33 61.57 -25.14 8.80
N THR A 34 60.75 -25.64 9.74
CA THR A 34 61.00 -26.94 10.39
C THR A 34 59.68 -27.56 10.89
N GLN A 35 59.71 -28.85 11.29
CA GLN A 35 58.52 -29.67 11.55
C GLN A 35 58.20 -29.80 13.04
N ASN A 36 56.91 -29.89 13.40
CA ASN A 36 56.32 -30.95 14.22
C ASN A 36 54.79 -30.76 14.38
N ALA A 37 54.09 -31.80 14.82
CA ALA A 37 52.63 -31.88 14.98
C ALA A 37 52.31 -32.82 16.18
N PRO A 38 51.03 -33.01 16.62
CA PRO A 38 49.78 -32.33 16.21
C PRO A 38 49.01 -31.68 17.38
N GLU A 39 48.08 -30.75 17.08
CA GLU A 39 47.06 -30.29 18.03
C GLU A 39 45.63 -30.39 17.45
N THR A 40 44.62 -30.28 18.32
CA THR A 40 43.23 -30.71 18.08
C THR A 40 42.33 -29.63 17.45
N PRO A 41 41.30 -30.02 16.67
CA PRO A 41 40.46 -29.06 15.93
C PRO A 41 39.31 -28.49 16.79
N ASN A 42 39.54 -27.35 17.45
CA ASN A 42 38.47 -26.57 18.07
C ASN A 42 37.69 -25.73 17.04
N ASN A 43 36.67 -26.34 16.43
CA ASN A 43 35.72 -25.68 15.54
C ASN A 43 34.84 -24.66 16.30
N THR A 44 35.30 -23.41 16.40
CA THR A 44 34.45 -22.27 16.80
C THR A 44 34.21 -21.37 15.59
N VAL A 45 33.39 -21.85 14.64
CA VAL A 45 32.84 -21.00 13.58
C VAL A 45 31.87 -20.03 14.24
N VAL A 46 32.33 -18.81 14.53
CA VAL A 46 31.47 -17.70 14.92
C VAL A 46 30.57 -17.39 13.72
N LYS A 47 29.38 -17.98 13.74
CA LYS A 47 28.37 -17.82 12.69
C LYS A 47 27.73 -16.45 12.85
N SER A 48 28.39 -15.42 12.33
CA SER A 48 27.89 -14.05 12.28
C SER A 48 26.56 -14.02 11.51
N SER A 49 25.45 -14.03 12.23
CA SER A 49 24.15 -13.69 11.68
C SER A 49 24.23 -12.24 11.23
N ILE A 50 24.24 -12.03 9.91
CA ILE A 50 24.03 -10.71 9.33
C ILE A 50 22.57 -10.35 9.60
N HIS A 51 22.31 -9.80 10.79
CA HIS A 51 21.07 -9.08 11.09
C HIS A 51 20.99 -7.93 10.09
N THR A 52 20.26 -8.19 9.01
CA THR A 52 20.05 -7.22 7.94
C THR A 52 18.95 -6.31 8.44
N ASP A 53 19.25 -5.02 8.60
CA ASP A 53 18.32 -4.05 9.14
C ASP A 53 16.97 -4.07 8.36
N PRO A 54 15.82 -4.33 9.03
CA PRO A 54 14.52 -4.40 8.36
C PRO A 54 14.14 -3.10 7.65
N GLU A 55 14.55 -1.95 8.17
CA GLU A 55 14.28 -0.64 7.58
C GLU A 55 15.05 -0.48 6.27
N ALA A 56 16.37 -0.66 6.28
CA ALA A 56 17.20 -0.70 5.08
C ALA A 56 16.73 -1.77 4.07
N VAL A 57 16.24 -2.92 4.53
CA VAL A 57 15.62 -3.94 3.66
C VAL A 57 14.38 -3.37 2.97
N MET A 58 13.41 -2.81 3.68
CA MET A 58 12.19 -2.24 3.07
C MET A 58 12.50 -1.02 2.19
N LYS A 59 13.36 -0.10 2.62
CA LYS A 59 13.85 1.03 1.82
C LYS A 59 14.49 0.54 0.52
N SER A 60 15.29 -0.53 0.57
CA SER A 60 15.86 -1.17 -0.63
C SER A 60 14.84 -1.92 -1.50
N ARG A 61 13.66 -2.30 -1.00
CA ARG A 61 12.55 -2.84 -1.80
C ARG A 61 11.85 -1.72 -2.55
N VAL A 62 11.55 -0.61 -1.89
CA VAL A 62 10.97 0.60 -2.52
C VAL A 62 11.90 1.14 -3.61
N LEU A 63 13.21 1.27 -3.33
CA LEU A 63 14.20 1.68 -4.35
C LEU A 63 14.36 0.66 -5.50
N ARG A 64 14.05 -0.63 -5.28
CA ARG A 64 14.04 -1.68 -6.34
C ARG A 64 12.80 -1.66 -7.24
N SER A 65 11.80 -0.80 -6.97
CA SER A 65 10.73 -0.53 -7.93
C SER A 65 11.19 0.26 -9.17
N LYS A 66 12.37 0.90 -9.08
CA LYS A 66 13.04 1.64 -10.14
C LYS A 66 13.42 0.73 -11.30
N ASN A 67 12.88 1.01 -12.49
CA ASN A 67 13.27 0.32 -13.72
C ASN A 67 14.74 0.65 -14.10
N PRO A 68 15.49 -0.30 -14.69
CA PRO A 68 16.84 -0.07 -15.20
C PRO A 68 16.84 0.73 -16.52
N GLY A 69 15.68 0.86 -17.16
CA GLY A 69 15.45 1.76 -18.27
C GLY A 69 15.44 3.24 -17.85
N SER A 70 14.89 4.07 -18.72
CA SER A 70 15.10 5.52 -18.73
C SER A 70 13.77 6.26 -18.55
N ARG A 71 13.72 7.37 -17.77
CA ARG A 71 12.51 8.19 -17.45
C ARG A 71 11.71 8.50 -18.72
N PRO A 72 10.38 8.69 -18.81
CA PRO A 72 9.38 8.52 -17.77
C PRO A 72 9.18 7.03 -17.49
N ASP A 73 8.27 6.73 -16.57
CA ASP A 73 7.91 5.36 -16.19
C ASP A 73 9.07 4.56 -15.57
N ARG A 74 10.18 5.22 -15.25
CA ARG A 74 11.32 4.68 -14.49
C ARG A 74 10.98 4.41 -13.04
N TRP A 75 10.05 5.17 -12.45
CA TRP A 75 9.47 4.95 -11.12
C TRP A 75 8.02 4.41 -11.17
N ARG A 76 7.54 4.07 -12.37
CA ARG A 76 6.23 3.45 -12.65
C ARG A 76 5.03 4.30 -12.18
N SER A 77 3.81 3.77 -12.38
CA SER A 77 2.52 4.42 -12.05
C SER A 77 2.22 4.56 -10.54
N GLN A 78 3.19 4.26 -9.66
CA GLN A 78 3.05 4.34 -8.20
C GLN A 78 4.08 5.29 -7.57
N VAL A 79 4.71 6.16 -8.37
CA VAL A 79 5.71 7.14 -7.91
C VAL A 79 5.23 8.02 -6.76
N HIS A 80 3.92 8.31 -6.69
CA HIS A 80 3.30 9.04 -5.60
C HIS A 80 3.40 8.31 -4.24
N ARG A 81 3.21 6.98 -4.22
CA ARG A 81 3.44 6.15 -3.02
C ARG A 81 4.92 6.04 -2.69
N ILE A 82 5.77 5.88 -3.71
CA ILE A 82 7.23 5.77 -3.56
C ILE A 82 7.81 7.04 -2.90
N ALA A 83 7.35 8.22 -3.33
CA ALA A 83 7.76 9.50 -2.75
C ALA A 83 7.46 9.56 -1.24
N VAL A 84 6.23 9.24 -0.86
CA VAL A 84 5.77 9.24 0.55
C VAL A 84 6.50 8.19 1.38
N ALA A 85 6.68 6.96 0.88
CA ALA A 85 7.39 5.90 1.59
C ALA A 85 8.86 6.25 1.86
N LEU A 86 9.56 6.83 0.87
CA LEU A 86 10.96 7.22 1.04
C LEU A 86 11.11 8.43 1.95
N HIS A 87 10.21 9.43 1.87
CA HIS A 87 10.22 10.57 2.80
C HIS A 87 9.95 10.16 4.25
N LEU A 88 8.95 9.29 4.49
CA LEU A 88 8.62 8.81 5.84
C LEU A 88 9.69 7.85 6.42
N ALA A 89 10.61 7.36 5.58
CA ALA A 89 11.83 6.68 6.02
C ALA A 89 13.04 7.61 6.18
N ASP A 90 13.05 8.73 5.47
CA ASP A 90 14.23 9.58 5.31
C ASP A 90 13.81 10.94 4.75
N GLU A 91 13.67 11.91 5.65
CA GLU A 91 13.31 13.29 5.32
C GLU A 91 14.33 13.94 4.35
N SER A 92 15.58 13.43 4.30
CA SER A 92 16.63 13.89 3.39
C SER A 92 16.50 13.36 1.95
N THR A 93 15.55 12.43 1.68
CA THR A 93 15.22 11.96 0.32
C THR A 93 14.97 13.12 -0.66
N PHE A 94 14.34 14.18 -0.16
CA PHE A 94 14.00 15.38 -0.94
C PHE A 94 14.86 16.60 -0.59
N GLY A 95 15.99 16.38 0.10
CA GLY A 95 17.00 17.41 0.29
C GLY A 95 17.63 17.88 -1.04
N PRO A 96 18.13 19.13 -1.12
CA PRO A 96 18.71 19.66 -2.36
C PRO A 96 19.86 18.80 -2.89
N GLY A 97 19.81 18.43 -4.17
CA GLY A 97 20.84 17.62 -4.83
C GLY A 97 20.72 16.11 -4.60
N ASN A 98 19.67 15.63 -3.92
CA ASN A 98 19.39 14.21 -3.83
C ASN A 98 18.80 13.71 -5.17
N ILE A 99 19.63 13.02 -5.97
CA ILE A 99 19.29 12.51 -7.31
C ILE A 99 17.99 11.69 -7.31
N THR A 100 17.71 10.94 -6.24
CA THR A 100 16.47 10.15 -6.09
C THR A 100 15.25 11.07 -5.95
N GLY A 101 15.38 12.15 -5.15
CA GLY A 101 14.36 13.16 -4.99
C GLY A 101 14.04 13.89 -6.30
N GLU A 102 15.08 14.29 -7.05
CA GLU A 102 14.89 14.94 -8.36
C GLU A 102 14.22 13.98 -9.37
N GLU A 103 14.68 12.73 -9.51
CA GLU A 103 14.02 11.77 -10.41
C GLU A 103 12.53 11.53 -10.10
N ILE A 104 12.15 11.59 -8.81
CA ILE A 104 10.77 11.41 -8.36
C ILE A 104 9.93 12.67 -8.62
N ARG A 105 10.46 13.88 -8.37
CA ARG A 105 9.83 15.16 -8.75
C ARG A 105 9.49 15.19 -10.24
N TYR A 106 10.39 14.69 -11.07
CA TYR A 106 10.17 14.66 -12.50
C TYR A 106 8.98 13.79 -12.93
N GLU A 107 8.95 12.58 -12.40
CA GLU A 107 7.90 11.60 -12.69
C GLU A 107 6.55 12.07 -12.17
N LEU A 108 6.49 12.65 -10.97
CA LEU A 108 5.28 13.29 -10.45
C LEU A 108 4.76 14.36 -11.41
N THR A 109 5.64 15.28 -11.82
CA THR A 109 5.33 16.35 -12.79
C THR A 109 4.80 15.80 -14.10
N MET A 110 5.46 14.78 -14.65
CA MET A 110 5.18 14.27 -15.99
C MET A 110 3.99 13.32 -16.05
N GLN A 111 3.74 12.54 -14.99
CA GLN A 111 2.54 11.73 -14.87
C GLN A 111 1.31 12.65 -14.68
N LEU A 112 1.38 13.67 -13.81
CA LEU A 112 0.31 14.68 -13.69
C LEU A 112 0.02 15.38 -15.02
N HIS A 113 1.06 15.80 -15.77
CA HIS A 113 0.88 16.42 -17.09
C HIS A 113 0.30 15.46 -18.15
N ARG A 114 0.68 14.17 -18.13
CA ARG A 114 0.08 13.11 -18.97
C ARG A 114 -1.39 12.85 -18.61
N ILE A 115 -1.73 12.85 -17.32
CA ILE A 115 -3.09 12.60 -16.80
C ILE A 115 -4.02 13.79 -17.04
N GLY A 116 -3.56 15.03 -16.80
CA GLY A 116 -4.32 16.26 -17.04
C GLY A 116 -4.78 16.39 -18.49
N LYS A 117 -3.91 16.04 -19.45
CA LYS A 117 -4.25 15.95 -20.89
C LYS A 117 -5.28 14.87 -21.22
N LYS A 118 -5.36 13.79 -20.43
CA LYS A 118 -6.38 12.72 -20.54
C LYS A 118 -7.65 13.00 -19.75
N LYS A 119 -7.66 14.05 -18.92
CA LYS A 119 -8.82 14.63 -18.22
C LYS A 119 -9.59 13.68 -17.26
N MET A 120 -8.95 12.60 -16.81
CA MET A 120 -9.54 11.63 -15.88
C MET A 120 -8.52 11.23 -14.80
N ILE A 121 -8.50 11.99 -13.71
CA ILE A 121 -7.85 11.63 -12.44
C ILE A 121 -8.94 11.40 -11.39
N SER A 122 -8.88 10.34 -10.60
CA SER A 122 -9.85 10.14 -9.51
C SER A 122 -9.58 11.07 -8.31
N SER A 123 -10.55 11.27 -7.42
CA SER A 123 -10.34 12.08 -6.20
C SER A 123 -9.26 11.49 -5.30
N GLN A 124 -9.21 10.16 -5.22
CA GLN A 124 -8.25 9.39 -4.42
C GLN A 124 -6.83 9.45 -5.00
N GLU A 125 -6.71 9.30 -6.32
CA GLU A 125 -5.45 9.45 -7.04
C GLU A 125 -4.93 10.89 -6.97
N LEU A 126 -5.80 11.89 -7.13
CA LEU A 126 -5.47 13.30 -6.90
C LEU A 126 -4.94 13.52 -5.47
N ALA A 127 -5.58 12.92 -4.47
CA ALA A 127 -5.17 13.01 -3.08
C ALA A 127 -3.80 12.34 -2.82
N LEU A 128 -3.53 11.20 -3.44
CA LEU A 128 -2.21 10.55 -3.45
C LEU A 128 -1.12 11.44 -4.08
N TYR A 129 -1.42 12.12 -5.20
CA TYR A 129 -0.49 13.09 -5.78
C TYR A 129 -0.29 14.30 -4.87
N ILE A 130 -1.31 14.82 -4.18
CA ILE A 130 -1.16 15.93 -3.22
C ILE A 130 -0.21 15.53 -2.08
N HIS A 131 -0.39 14.36 -1.47
CA HIS A 131 0.56 13.82 -0.49
C HIS A 131 1.97 13.70 -1.05
N ALA A 132 2.12 13.22 -2.29
CA ALA A 132 3.43 13.10 -2.94
C ALA A 132 4.09 14.45 -3.24
N LEU A 133 3.33 15.47 -3.63
CA LEU A 133 3.84 16.82 -3.89
C LEU A 133 4.33 17.49 -2.59
N LEU A 134 3.56 17.37 -1.50
CA LEU A 134 3.96 17.87 -0.16
C LEU A 134 5.33 17.31 0.26
N VAL A 135 5.53 15.98 0.16
CA VAL A 135 6.83 15.37 0.50
C VAL A 135 7.92 15.66 -0.52
N ALA A 136 7.58 15.79 -1.80
CA ALA A 136 8.52 16.08 -2.87
C ALA A 136 8.94 17.56 -2.97
N CYS A 137 8.46 18.42 -2.07
CA CYS A 137 8.75 19.87 -2.07
C CYS A 137 8.22 20.64 -3.28
N MET A 138 7.07 20.19 -3.76
CA MET A 138 6.32 20.79 -4.86
C MET A 138 5.01 21.32 -4.28
N ASP A 139 4.63 22.55 -4.60
CA ASP A 139 3.44 23.16 -4.01
C ASP A 139 2.17 22.61 -4.67
N PRO A 140 1.26 21.91 -3.95
CA PRO A 140 0.03 21.40 -4.54
C PRO A 140 -1.06 22.47 -4.71
N ARG A 141 -0.89 23.67 -4.16
CA ARG A 141 -1.82 24.81 -4.32
C ARG A 141 -1.43 25.74 -5.48
N ASP A 142 -0.18 25.68 -5.91
CA ASP A 142 0.35 26.35 -7.11
C ASP A 142 1.16 25.36 -7.96
N PHE A 143 0.54 24.24 -8.32
CA PHE A 143 1.16 23.25 -9.19
C PHE A 143 1.06 23.73 -10.64
N TYR A 144 2.03 24.55 -11.08
CA TYR A 144 2.03 25.21 -12.39
C TYR A 144 0.78 26.09 -12.63
N GLY A 145 0.22 26.70 -11.56
CA GLY A 145 -1.01 27.48 -11.60
C GLY A 145 -2.32 26.71 -11.37
N ASP A 146 -2.28 25.37 -11.22
CA ASP A 146 -3.42 24.56 -10.78
C ASP A 146 -3.42 24.37 -9.25
N ASP A 147 -4.49 24.78 -8.57
CA ASP A 147 -4.75 24.44 -7.16
C ASP A 147 -5.38 23.05 -7.05
N LEU A 148 -4.54 22.04 -6.88
CA LEU A 148 -4.95 20.64 -6.76
C LEU A 148 -5.67 20.38 -5.43
N VAL A 149 -5.33 21.12 -4.38
CA VAL A 149 -5.97 20.99 -3.05
C VAL A 149 -7.40 21.54 -3.10
N GLY A 150 -7.58 22.72 -3.70
CA GLY A 150 -8.90 23.30 -3.97
C GLY A 150 -9.75 22.42 -4.89
N GLU A 151 -9.15 21.79 -5.91
CA GLU A 151 -9.84 20.81 -6.75
C GLU A 151 -10.28 19.56 -5.97
N LEU A 152 -9.45 19.03 -5.06
CA LEU A 152 -9.85 17.93 -4.18
C LEU A 152 -10.98 18.34 -3.23
N ARG A 153 -10.91 19.54 -2.63
CA ARG A 153 -11.96 20.11 -1.77
C ARG A 153 -13.31 20.15 -2.50
N ARG A 154 -13.36 20.69 -3.72
CA ARG A 154 -14.59 20.74 -4.54
C ARG A 154 -15.18 19.35 -4.79
N ARG A 155 -14.34 18.33 -5.01
CA ARG A 155 -14.78 16.93 -5.23
C ARG A 155 -15.35 16.29 -3.96
N VAL A 156 -14.76 16.54 -2.80
CA VAL A 156 -15.28 16.11 -1.49
C VAL A 156 -16.62 16.79 -1.19
N GLU A 157 -16.77 18.07 -1.55
CA GLU A 157 -18.03 18.80 -1.39
C GLU A 157 -19.16 18.28 -2.29
N ALA A 158 -18.84 17.92 -3.54
CA ALA A 158 -19.78 17.30 -4.48
C ALA A 158 -20.10 15.82 -4.17
N GLY A 159 -19.27 15.13 -3.38
CA GLY A 159 -19.38 13.68 -3.12
C GLY A 159 -20.65 13.24 -2.38
N GLY A 160 -21.34 14.15 -1.68
CA GLY A 160 -22.53 13.84 -0.87
C GLY A 160 -22.20 13.68 0.60
N ASN A 161 -22.63 12.55 1.19
CA ASN A 161 -22.39 12.21 2.60
C ASN A 161 -21.14 11.34 2.74
N TYR A 162 -21.18 10.11 2.21
CA TYR A 162 -20.04 9.19 2.25
C TYR A 162 -18.80 9.81 1.59
N THR A 163 -17.69 9.83 2.32
CA THR A 163 -16.38 10.29 1.86
C THR A 163 -15.33 9.28 2.33
N ASN A 164 -14.36 8.93 1.47
CA ASN A 164 -13.22 8.12 1.92
C ASN A 164 -12.37 8.96 2.92
N PRO A 165 -12.15 8.52 4.17
CA PRO A 165 -11.42 9.27 5.20
C PRO A 165 -10.02 9.74 4.75
N PHE A 166 -9.35 9.00 3.86
CA PHE A 166 -8.07 9.39 3.28
C PHE A 166 -8.12 10.77 2.59
N LEU A 167 -9.24 11.13 1.95
CA LEU A 167 -9.39 12.43 1.30
C LEU A 167 -9.39 13.59 2.32
N ILE A 168 -9.98 13.37 3.49
CA ILE A 168 -10.03 14.35 4.58
C ILE A 168 -8.66 14.48 5.26
N LEU A 169 -7.99 13.34 5.52
CA LEU A 169 -6.61 13.32 5.99
C LEU A 169 -5.68 14.10 5.06
N VAL A 170 -5.80 13.91 3.74
CA VAL A 170 -4.98 14.61 2.74
C VAL A 170 -5.25 16.11 2.71
N LEU A 171 -6.52 16.54 2.76
CA LEU A 171 -6.87 17.96 2.83
C LEU A 171 -6.29 18.59 4.11
N CYS A 172 -6.36 17.91 5.25
CA CYS A 172 -5.77 18.38 6.51
C CYS A 172 -4.23 18.41 6.49
N ASN A 173 -3.58 17.41 5.89
CA ASN A 173 -2.12 17.41 5.67
C ASN A 173 -1.67 18.52 4.71
N ALA A 174 -2.49 18.91 3.74
CA ALA A 174 -2.27 20.04 2.85
C ALA A 174 -2.63 21.42 3.46
N GLY A 175 -2.88 21.48 4.77
CA GLY A 175 -3.21 22.72 5.49
C GLY A 175 -4.50 23.37 5.00
N ASP A 176 -5.48 22.58 4.57
CA ASP A 176 -6.79 23.09 4.14
C ASP A 176 -7.71 23.41 5.32
N THR A 177 -8.71 24.27 5.09
CA THR A 177 -9.64 24.67 6.15
C THR A 177 -10.62 23.54 6.45
N MET A 178 -10.44 22.88 7.60
CA MET A 178 -11.34 21.84 8.07
C MET A 178 -12.68 22.42 8.53
N THR A 179 -13.75 21.64 8.36
CA THR A 179 -15.12 22.03 8.75
C THR A 179 -15.76 20.97 9.64
N ALA A 180 -16.80 21.33 10.39
CA ALA A 180 -17.58 20.36 11.16
C ALA A 180 -18.14 19.23 10.25
N ARG A 181 -18.56 19.57 9.02
CA ARG A 181 -18.99 18.59 8.03
C ARG A 181 -17.90 17.60 7.60
N ASP A 182 -16.62 17.94 7.79
CA ASP A 182 -15.52 17.00 7.54
C ASP A 182 -15.30 16.04 8.71
N VAL A 183 -15.68 16.42 9.94
CA VAL A 183 -15.84 15.49 11.08
C VAL A 183 -17.02 14.57 10.80
N ASP A 184 -18.21 15.13 10.52
CA ASP A 184 -19.43 14.38 10.22
C ASP A 184 -19.19 13.30 9.15
N ARG A 185 -18.49 13.65 8.05
CA ARG A 185 -18.11 12.73 6.96
C ARG A 185 -17.23 11.56 7.39
N VAL A 186 -16.30 11.78 8.32
CA VAL A 186 -15.36 10.75 8.78
C VAL A 186 -16.03 9.86 9.83
N THR A 187 -16.88 10.42 10.68
CA THR A 187 -17.74 9.66 11.60
C THR A 187 -18.78 8.83 10.83
N ASP A 188 -19.49 9.40 9.84
CA ASP A 188 -20.37 8.67 8.91
C ASP A 188 -19.62 7.49 8.25
N ALA A 189 -18.38 7.70 7.80
CA ALA A 189 -17.56 6.67 7.17
C ALA A 189 -17.04 5.60 8.16
N PHE A 190 -17.00 5.89 9.46
CA PHE A 190 -16.74 4.93 10.52
C PHE A 190 -18.02 4.15 10.90
N ASP A 191 -19.16 4.82 11.04
CA ASP A 191 -20.42 4.21 11.50
C ASP A 191 -21.09 3.34 10.43
N THR A 192 -20.95 3.67 9.14
CA THR A 192 -21.63 2.97 8.03
C THR A 192 -20.99 1.64 7.60
N GLN A 193 -20.33 0.94 8.53
CA GLN A 193 -19.55 -0.26 8.25
C GLN A 193 -20.37 -1.56 8.24
N TYR A 194 -20.57 -2.11 7.04
CA TYR A 194 -21.33 -3.36 6.83
C TYR A 194 -20.45 -4.64 6.86
N ARG A 195 -19.16 -4.59 7.22
CA ARG A 195 -18.27 -5.77 7.32
C ARG A 195 -17.16 -5.62 8.38
N PRO A 196 -16.69 -6.72 9.01
CA PRO A 196 -15.57 -6.71 9.96
C PRO A 196 -14.20 -6.23 9.42
N PHE A 197 -13.98 -6.31 8.10
CA PHE A 197 -12.68 -6.19 7.42
C PHE A 197 -12.18 -4.75 7.23
N TRP A 198 -12.78 -3.77 7.89
CA TRP A 198 -12.61 -2.35 7.58
C TRP A 198 -11.70 -1.58 8.54
N LYS A 199 -10.83 -2.30 9.25
CA LYS A 199 -9.83 -1.73 10.17
C LYS A 199 -8.81 -0.80 9.47
N ASP A 200 -8.62 -0.96 8.15
CA ASP A 200 -7.97 0.05 7.29
C ASP A 200 -8.66 1.43 7.38
N TYR A 201 -9.99 1.46 7.27
CA TYR A 201 -10.81 2.67 7.26
C TYR A 201 -10.98 3.25 8.65
N GLU A 202 -11.09 2.41 9.69
CA GLU A 202 -11.08 2.86 11.09
C GLU A 202 -9.75 3.56 11.43
N ALA A 203 -8.61 2.97 11.02
CA ALA A 203 -7.30 3.59 11.18
C ALA A 203 -7.21 4.93 10.43
N LEU A 204 -7.56 4.97 9.14
CA LEU A 204 -7.57 6.22 8.36
C LEU A 204 -8.53 7.28 8.92
N SER A 205 -9.66 6.87 9.51
CA SER A 205 -10.60 7.77 10.19
C SER A 205 -10.02 8.36 11.46
N SER A 206 -9.38 7.55 12.31
CA SER A 206 -8.69 8.06 13.51
C SER A 206 -7.60 9.08 13.18
N MET A 207 -6.80 8.82 12.12
CA MET A 207 -5.79 9.77 11.62
C MET A 207 -6.41 11.07 11.10
N ALA A 208 -7.53 10.99 10.37
CA ALA A 208 -8.22 12.16 9.84
C ALA A 208 -8.83 13.01 10.96
N LEU A 209 -9.53 12.38 11.92
CA LEU A 209 -10.10 13.06 13.08
C LEU A 209 -9.04 13.72 13.95
N PHE A 210 -7.95 13.01 14.27
CA PHE A 210 -6.84 13.60 15.01
C PHE A 210 -6.18 14.76 14.24
N CYS A 211 -6.08 14.67 12.91
CA CYS A 211 -5.59 15.79 12.11
C CYS A 211 -6.48 17.03 12.27
N ILE A 212 -7.81 16.84 12.24
CA ILE A 212 -8.78 17.92 12.45
C ILE A 212 -8.63 18.53 13.85
N SER A 213 -8.60 17.75 14.92
CA SER A 213 -8.52 18.28 16.30
C SER A 213 -7.15 18.88 16.64
N SER A 214 -6.05 18.35 16.08
CA SER A 214 -4.69 18.84 16.36
C SER A 214 -4.25 20.02 15.49
N ARG A 215 -4.88 20.27 14.34
CA ARG A 215 -4.46 21.31 13.36
C ARG A 215 -5.52 22.36 13.03
N SER A 216 -6.75 22.21 13.52
CA SER A 216 -7.83 23.17 13.30
C SER A 216 -8.51 23.59 14.60
N SER A 217 -9.45 24.53 14.52
CA SER A 217 -10.31 24.92 15.64
C SER A 217 -11.64 24.14 15.67
N VAL A 218 -11.80 23.09 14.86
CA VAL A 218 -13.01 22.27 14.81
C VAL A 218 -12.96 21.22 15.91
N SER A 219 -13.97 21.21 16.77
CA SER A 219 -14.13 20.19 17.82
C SER A 219 -14.43 18.82 17.22
N VAL A 220 -13.68 17.81 17.65
CA VAL A 220 -13.99 16.39 17.47
C VAL A 220 -14.57 15.85 18.78
N ASP A 221 -15.46 14.87 18.70
CA ASP A 221 -15.91 14.14 19.89
C ASP A 221 -14.87 13.09 20.28
N GLU A 222 -14.04 13.44 21.28
CA GLU A 222 -13.00 12.55 21.82
C GLU A 222 -13.58 11.25 22.42
N SER A 223 -14.86 11.23 22.84
CA SER A 223 -15.47 10.02 23.40
C SER A 223 -15.86 8.99 22.33
N ASN A 224 -16.39 9.47 21.18
CA ASN A 224 -16.57 8.63 20.00
C ASN A 224 -15.21 8.15 19.46
N LEU A 225 -14.21 9.03 19.44
CA LEU A 225 -12.85 8.68 19.01
C LEU A 225 -12.21 7.61 19.91
N ASP A 226 -12.34 7.70 21.23
CA ASP A 226 -11.89 6.64 22.14
C ASP A 226 -12.68 5.33 21.91
N GLU A 227 -13.98 5.35 21.57
CA GLU A 227 -14.72 4.13 21.20
C GLU A 227 -14.20 3.49 19.91
N MET A 228 -13.96 4.28 18.85
CA MET A 228 -13.31 3.83 17.61
C MET A 228 -11.95 3.15 17.90
N LEU A 229 -11.16 3.77 18.78
CA LEU A 229 -9.84 3.28 19.18
C LEU A 229 -9.94 1.98 20.00
N GLN A 230 -10.96 1.82 20.86
CA GLN A 230 -11.18 0.56 21.58
C GLN A 230 -11.67 -0.58 20.67
N GLU A 231 -12.47 -0.29 19.64
CA GLU A 231 -12.82 -1.30 18.63
C GLU A 231 -11.61 -1.74 17.79
N LEU A 232 -10.76 -0.81 17.37
CA LEU A 232 -9.49 -1.12 16.70
C LEU A 232 -8.61 -2.07 17.55
N LYS A 233 -8.46 -1.80 18.86
CA LYS A 233 -7.67 -2.67 19.77
C LYS A 233 -8.19 -4.10 19.85
N LYS A 234 -9.52 -4.29 19.93
CA LYS A 234 -10.16 -5.62 20.10
C LYS A 234 -9.85 -6.60 18.97
N HIS A 235 -9.42 -6.10 17.82
CA HIS A 235 -9.12 -6.91 16.62
C HIS A 235 -7.64 -7.32 16.52
N GLN A 236 -6.78 -6.95 17.49
CA GLN A 236 -5.42 -7.45 17.53
C GLN A 236 -5.37 -8.91 17.99
N LEU A 237 -4.82 -9.78 17.14
CA LEU A 237 -4.59 -11.18 17.42
C LEU A 237 -3.36 -11.38 18.32
N LYS A 238 -3.29 -12.54 19.01
CA LYS A 238 -2.25 -12.88 20.02
C LYS A 238 -0.80 -12.95 19.50
N ASN A 239 -0.59 -12.76 18.21
CA ASN A 239 0.69 -12.67 17.49
C ASN A 239 1.03 -11.22 17.08
N GLY A 240 0.26 -10.23 17.55
CA GLY A 240 0.43 -8.81 17.24
C GLY A 240 -0.27 -8.32 15.97
N THR A 241 -0.83 -9.21 15.13
CA THR A 241 -1.41 -8.82 13.84
C THR A 241 -2.86 -8.37 13.95
N VAL A 242 -3.25 -7.42 13.11
CA VAL A 242 -4.65 -7.11 12.78
C VAL A 242 -4.88 -7.53 11.34
N ASP A 243 -5.75 -8.53 11.12
CA ASP A 243 -6.11 -9.07 9.80
C ASP A 243 -4.93 -9.55 8.92
N ASN A 244 -4.37 -8.66 8.11
CA ASN A 244 -3.35 -8.90 7.08
C ASN A 244 -2.19 -7.90 7.24
N LEU A 245 -1.12 -7.98 6.42
CA LEU A 245 0.04 -7.10 6.59
C LEU A 245 -0.31 -5.61 6.44
N LYS A 246 -0.99 -5.23 5.36
CA LYS A 246 -1.41 -3.85 5.10
C LYS A 246 -2.23 -3.29 6.26
N THR A 247 -3.23 -4.05 6.72
CA THR A 247 -4.10 -3.64 7.84
C THR A 247 -3.35 -3.59 9.15
N THR A 248 -2.50 -4.58 9.45
CA THR A 248 -1.59 -4.54 10.62
C THR A 248 -0.72 -3.29 10.56
N ALA A 249 -0.13 -2.96 9.41
CA ALA A 249 0.71 -1.79 9.25
C ALA A 249 -0.06 -0.47 9.45
N LEU A 250 -1.24 -0.30 8.83
CA LEU A 250 -2.09 0.88 9.01
C LEU A 250 -2.53 1.06 10.47
N VAL A 251 -3.02 -0.01 11.13
CA VAL A 251 -3.44 0.06 12.54
C VAL A 251 -2.23 0.30 13.48
N THR A 252 -1.05 -0.22 13.15
CA THR A 252 0.18 0.02 13.94
C THR A 252 0.70 1.47 13.81
N GLN A 253 0.21 2.27 12.85
CA GLN A 253 0.50 3.71 12.83
C GLN A 253 -0.30 4.51 13.86
N VAL A 254 -1.50 4.03 14.26
CA VAL A 254 -2.40 4.69 15.23
C VAL A 254 -1.74 4.93 16.60
N PRO A 255 -0.99 3.98 17.22
CA PRO A 255 -0.25 4.24 18.46
C PRO A 255 0.89 5.26 18.35
N PHE A 256 1.28 5.76 17.17
CA PHE A 256 2.21 6.91 17.09
C PHE A 256 1.50 8.26 17.20
N ILE A 257 0.16 8.26 17.16
CA ILE A 257 -0.70 9.45 17.15
C ILE A 257 -1.47 9.56 18.47
N HIS A 258 -2.11 8.47 18.91
CA HIS A 258 -2.96 8.45 20.10
C HIS A 258 -2.24 7.80 21.28
N ASP A 259 -1.89 8.58 22.32
CA ASP A 259 -1.30 8.05 23.55
C ASP A 259 -2.25 7.09 24.29
N SER A 260 -3.56 7.33 24.25
CA SER A 260 -4.59 6.41 24.80
C SER A 260 -4.60 5.05 24.09
N TYR A 261 -4.10 4.97 22.85
CA TYR A 261 -4.02 3.71 22.10
C TYR A 261 -2.81 2.85 22.53
N LYS A 262 -1.77 3.43 23.14
CA LYS A 262 -0.52 2.73 23.49
C LYS A 262 -0.68 1.70 24.61
N THR A 263 -1.69 1.82 25.48
CA THR A 263 -1.99 0.76 26.46
C THR A 263 -2.69 -0.41 25.77
N ASP A 264 -2.38 -1.63 26.18
CA ASP A 264 -3.11 -2.85 25.80
C ASP A 264 -3.03 -3.26 24.31
N PHE A 265 -2.30 -2.51 23.48
CA PHE A 265 -1.92 -2.91 22.11
C PHE A 265 -0.47 -3.40 22.09
N ASP A 266 -0.23 -4.63 21.62
CA ASP A 266 1.10 -5.24 21.51
C ASP A 266 1.84 -4.71 20.27
N LEU A 267 2.40 -3.51 20.43
CA LEU A 267 3.19 -2.81 19.43
C LEU A 267 4.46 -3.58 19.03
N ASP A 268 5.09 -4.28 19.97
CA ASP A 268 6.36 -4.99 19.71
C ASP A 268 6.12 -6.26 18.89
N SER A 269 5.07 -7.04 19.16
CA SER A 269 4.68 -8.16 18.29
C SER A 269 4.20 -7.69 16.92
N ALA A 270 3.51 -6.55 16.82
CA ALA A 270 3.09 -5.97 15.55
C ALA A 270 4.30 -5.56 14.68
N ILE A 271 5.23 -4.78 15.22
CA ILE A 271 6.48 -4.39 14.54
C ILE A 271 7.31 -5.63 14.17
N LYS A 272 7.37 -6.63 15.05
CA LYS A 272 8.05 -7.90 14.78
C LYS A 272 7.42 -8.67 13.62
N PHE A 273 6.09 -8.74 13.52
CA PHE A 273 5.43 -9.39 12.39
C PHE A 273 5.74 -8.70 11.05
N LEU A 274 5.72 -7.35 11.02
CA LEU A 274 6.11 -6.58 9.84
C LEU A 274 7.60 -6.80 9.46
N THR A 275 8.44 -7.08 10.47
CA THR A 275 9.88 -7.33 10.33
C THR A 275 10.21 -8.75 9.84
N ASP A 276 9.58 -9.77 10.41
CA ASP A 276 9.93 -11.19 10.21
C ASP A 276 9.50 -11.74 8.83
N ARG A 277 8.71 -11.00 8.02
CA ARG A 277 8.22 -11.48 6.71
C ARG A 277 9.35 -11.58 5.67
N PRO A 278 9.61 -12.77 5.09
CA PRO A 278 10.76 -13.00 4.21
C PRO A 278 10.69 -12.19 2.91
N SER A 279 11.86 -11.82 2.38
CA SER A 279 12.05 -10.92 1.22
C SER A 279 11.64 -11.49 -0.15
N GLY A 280 10.59 -12.32 -0.20
CA GLY A 280 9.99 -12.86 -1.43
C GLY A 280 8.68 -12.18 -1.86
N SER A 281 8.03 -11.37 -1.00
CA SER A 281 6.90 -10.54 -1.41
C SER A 281 7.39 -9.23 -2.05
N ASN A 282 7.43 -9.19 -3.38
CA ASN A 282 7.86 -8.03 -4.17
C ASN A 282 6.80 -6.89 -4.22
N TYR A 283 5.99 -6.74 -3.17
CA TYR A 283 4.86 -5.83 -3.17
C TYR A 283 5.25 -4.44 -2.65
N LEU A 284 5.03 -3.44 -3.51
CA LEU A 284 5.29 -2.04 -3.20
C LEU A 284 4.31 -1.52 -2.14
N LEU A 285 3.08 -2.03 -2.10
CA LEU A 285 2.04 -1.64 -1.15
C LEU A 285 2.36 -2.14 0.28
N ASP A 286 2.67 -3.44 0.46
CA ASP A 286 3.29 -3.99 1.68
C ASP A 286 4.38 -3.03 2.23
N SER A 287 5.31 -2.64 1.36
CA SER A 287 6.47 -1.81 1.71
C SER A 287 6.08 -0.35 2.01
N TYR A 288 5.08 0.20 1.30
CA TYR A 288 4.56 1.55 1.48
C TYR A 288 3.90 1.74 2.85
N TYR A 289 3.06 0.80 3.28
CA TYR A 289 2.35 0.92 4.56
C TYR A 289 3.22 0.56 5.77
N ALA A 290 4.16 -0.37 5.63
CA ALA A 290 5.01 -0.84 6.75
C ALA A 290 6.26 0.02 7.01
N LEU A 291 6.87 0.64 5.99
CA LEU A 291 8.10 1.42 6.15
C LEU A 291 7.94 2.67 7.08
N PRO A 292 6.80 3.39 7.09
CA PRO A 292 6.52 4.41 8.12
C PRO A 292 6.51 3.84 9.54
N VAL A 293 5.97 2.63 9.74
CA VAL A 293 5.87 1.99 11.05
C VAL A 293 7.25 1.68 11.63
N LEU A 294 8.18 1.17 10.80
CA LEU A 294 9.56 0.93 11.21
C LEU A 294 10.26 2.23 11.67
N ASN A 295 9.89 3.36 11.08
CA ASN A 295 10.38 4.70 11.41
C ASN A 295 9.59 5.41 12.53
N ARG A 296 8.59 4.74 13.14
CA ARG A 296 7.65 5.32 14.12
C ARG A 296 6.92 6.57 13.58
N LYS A 297 6.66 6.58 12.28
CA LYS A 297 5.91 7.60 11.54
C LYS A 297 4.53 7.05 11.14
N SER A 298 3.68 7.95 10.69
CA SER A 298 2.33 7.70 10.19
C SER A 298 2.04 8.55 8.95
N LEU A 299 0.95 8.26 8.23
CA LEU A 299 0.47 9.10 7.14
C LEU A 299 0.10 10.53 7.60
N LEU A 300 -0.16 10.77 8.89
CA LEU A 300 -0.32 12.10 9.47
C LEU A 300 0.96 12.95 9.41
N ASN A 301 2.15 12.34 9.33
CA ASN A 301 3.42 13.08 9.30
C ASN A 301 3.73 13.70 7.93
N ILE A 302 2.90 13.47 6.90
CA ILE A 302 3.03 14.03 5.56
C ILE A 302 2.72 15.54 5.60
N THR A 303 3.75 16.37 5.46
CA THR A 303 3.67 17.84 5.40
C THR A 303 4.75 18.37 4.44
N SER A 304 4.75 19.67 4.15
CA SER A 304 5.76 20.33 3.30
C SER A 304 6.84 21.10 4.09
N GLY A 305 7.03 20.80 5.39
CA GLY A 305 7.86 21.60 6.30
C GLY A 305 9.37 21.58 6.04
N HIS A 306 9.86 20.59 5.28
CA HIS A 306 11.28 20.27 5.06
C HIS A 306 11.88 20.88 3.77
N CYS A 307 11.18 21.81 3.11
CA CYS A 307 11.28 21.98 1.66
C CYS A 307 11.94 23.26 1.10
N ARG A 308 12.60 23.12 -0.08
CA ARG A 308 13.18 24.17 -0.97
C ARG A 308 13.03 23.75 -2.46
N LYS A 309 13.14 24.67 -3.45
CA LYS A 309 12.59 24.52 -4.84
C LYS A 309 13.63 24.38 -6.01
N GLU A 310 13.13 23.95 -7.21
CA GLU A 310 13.72 23.89 -8.60
C GLU A 310 14.62 22.67 -9.01
N SER A 311 14.77 22.14 -10.27
CA SER A 311 13.93 21.90 -11.52
C SER A 311 14.64 20.93 -12.58
N ASP A 312 14.02 20.40 -13.69
CA ASP A 312 14.13 18.92 -14.06
C ASP A 312 13.86 18.34 -15.56
N ALA A 313 14.21 17.06 -15.99
CA ALA A 313 14.29 16.49 -17.44
C ALA A 313 14.00 14.93 -17.86
N LYS A 314 14.04 14.45 -19.16
CA LYS A 314 13.36 13.19 -19.77
C LYS A 314 14.14 12.14 -20.72
N GLU A 315 13.64 10.86 -20.90
CA GLU A 315 14.10 9.62 -21.70
C GLU A 315 12.90 8.63 -22.25
N GLU A 316 12.92 7.23 -22.37
CA GLU A 316 11.76 6.17 -22.53
C GLU A 316 12.01 4.54 -22.47
N GLU A 317 11.20 3.54 -23.04
CA GLU A 317 10.93 2.05 -22.58
C GLU A 317 10.83 0.68 -23.51
N LEU A 318 10.04 -0.46 -23.21
CA LEU A 318 10.16 -2.01 -23.52
C LEU A 318 8.86 -3.02 -23.64
N GLU A 319 8.91 -4.43 -23.80
CA GLU A 319 7.76 -5.52 -23.64
C GLU A 319 7.99 -7.17 -23.62
N GLU A 320 6.96 -8.14 -23.63
CA GLU A 320 6.87 -9.62 -23.08
C GLU A 320 6.19 -10.94 -23.81
N GLU A 321 5.97 -12.20 -23.18
CA GLU A 321 4.78 -13.25 -23.32
C GLU A 321 4.57 -14.62 -22.42
N GLU A 322 3.56 -15.56 -22.69
CA GLU A 322 2.67 -16.60 -21.88
C GLU A 322 3.10 -18.13 -21.54
N LEU A 323 2.39 -19.29 -21.19
CA LEU A 323 1.00 -20.00 -21.21
C LEU A 323 0.65 -21.18 -20.11
N SER A 324 -0.16 -22.31 -20.34
CA SER A 324 -0.85 -23.27 -19.31
C SER A 324 -1.29 -24.80 -19.65
N VAL A 325 -1.73 -25.75 -18.71
CA VAL A 325 -2.31 -27.20 -18.87
C VAL A 325 -3.25 -27.78 -17.68
N ASP A 326 -4.07 -28.89 -17.82
CA ASP A 326 -5.35 -29.25 -17.05
C ASP A 326 -5.74 -30.77 -16.63
N ARG A 327 -6.87 -31.06 -15.88
CA ARG A 327 -7.52 -32.39 -15.48
C ARG A 327 -9.09 -32.40 -15.21
N GLU A 328 -9.72 -33.56 -14.87
CA GLU A 328 -11.21 -33.87 -14.96
C GLU A 328 -12.15 -33.58 -13.75
N THR A 329 -13.41 -33.15 -14.05
CA THR A 329 -13.99 -31.92 -13.43
C THR A 329 -15.44 -31.52 -13.91
N ILE A 330 -16.24 -30.80 -13.08
CA ILE A 330 -17.55 -30.14 -13.33
C ILE A 330 -17.43 -28.73 -13.93
N THR A 331 -18.43 -28.23 -14.67
CA THR A 331 -18.43 -26.85 -15.18
C THR A 331 -19.06 -25.82 -14.22
N VAL A 332 -18.28 -24.79 -13.89
CA VAL A 332 -18.73 -23.47 -13.42
C VAL A 332 -18.01 -22.38 -14.23
N PHE A 333 -18.42 -21.13 -14.10
CA PHE A 333 -17.80 -20.01 -14.81
C PHE A 333 -17.17 -19.03 -13.82
N LEU A 334 -15.99 -18.50 -14.15
CA LEU A 334 -15.36 -17.41 -13.42
C LEU A 334 -15.05 -16.27 -14.36
N SER A 335 -15.38 -15.05 -13.96
CA SER A 335 -14.99 -13.81 -14.64
C SER A 335 -14.20 -12.92 -13.69
N VAL A 336 -13.24 -12.16 -14.24
CA VAL A 336 -12.50 -11.11 -13.51
C VAL A 336 -12.85 -9.77 -14.14
N LEU A 337 -13.29 -8.81 -13.32
CA LEU A 337 -13.70 -7.46 -13.73
C LEU A 337 -12.88 -6.39 -13.00
N MET A 338 -12.57 -5.30 -13.70
CA MET A 338 -11.74 -4.19 -13.21
C MET A 338 -12.46 -2.86 -13.48
N GLY A 339 -12.66 -2.05 -12.44
CA GLY A 339 -13.37 -0.76 -12.54
C GLY A 339 -14.90 -0.89 -12.53
N GLU A 340 -15.62 0.21 -12.78
CA GLU A 340 -17.08 0.27 -12.63
C GLU A 340 -17.87 -0.30 -13.81
N GLU A 341 -17.27 -0.43 -15.00
CA GLU A 341 -17.95 -0.97 -16.18
C GLU A 341 -17.87 -2.50 -16.24
N SER A 342 -18.97 -3.15 -16.62
CA SER A 342 -19.04 -4.62 -16.78
C SER A 342 -18.44 -5.15 -18.09
N ASN A 343 -17.84 -4.28 -18.91
CA ASN A 343 -17.39 -4.60 -20.26
C ASN A 343 -15.92 -5.04 -20.28
N GLY A 344 -15.64 -6.20 -20.88
CA GLY A 344 -14.27 -6.70 -21.11
C GLY A 344 -13.81 -7.84 -20.20
N GLY A 345 -14.64 -8.31 -19.28
CA GLY A 345 -14.31 -9.47 -18.44
C GLY A 345 -14.08 -10.75 -19.25
N ARG A 346 -12.86 -11.30 -19.19
CA ARG A 346 -12.56 -12.62 -19.75
C ARG A 346 -13.32 -13.66 -18.92
N LEU A 347 -14.08 -14.53 -19.58
CA LEU A 347 -14.84 -15.59 -18.93
C LEU A 347 -14.11 -16.93 -19.06
N TRP A 348 -13.63 -17.45 -17.93
CA TRP A 348 -13.06 -18.79 -17.85
C TRP A 348 -14.17 -19.81 -17.59
N ARG A 349 -14.39 -20.73 -18.54
CA ARG A 349 -15.16 -21.95 -18.28
C ARG A 349 -14.30 -22.87 -17.42
N LEU A 350 -14.46 -22.77 -16.11
CA LEU A 350 -13.72 -23.58 -15.17
C LEU A 350 -14.24 -25.00 -15.09
N ARG A 351 -13.34 -25.83 -14.61
CA ARG A 351 -13.45 -27.27 -14.42
C ARG A 351 -12.99 -27.55 -12.98
N ILE A 352 -13.89 -27.96 -12.09
CA ILE A 352 -13.72 -28.07 -10.61
C ILE A 352 -14.35 -29.38 -10.07
N ILE A 353 -14.17 -29.78 -8.81
CA ILE A 353 -14.77 -31.03 -8.27
C ILE A 353 -16.23 -30.78 -7.78
N VAL A 354 -17.06 -31.83 -7.73
CA VAL A 354 -18.40 -31.76 -7.09
C VAL A 354 -18.28 -31.37 -5.60
N ASN A 355 -19.26 -30.62 -5.10
CA ASN A 355 -19.32 -30.06 -3.74
C ASN A 355 -18.21 -29.06 -3.37
N SER A 356 -17.38 -28.62 -4.33
CA SER A 356 -16.42 -27.53 -4.13
C SER A 356 -17.11 -26.19 -3.81
N THR A 357 -16.39 -25.36 -3.05
CA THR A 357 -16.78 -24.01 -2.62
C THR A 357 -16.37 -22.94 -3.62
N ILE A 358 -16.82 -21.68 -3.43
CA ILE A 358 -16.29 -20.54 -4.19
C ILE A 358 -14.77 -20.42 -4.01
N TYR A 359 -14.25 -20.65 -2.80
CA TYR A 359 -12.82 -20.68 -2.50
C TYR A 359 -12.09 -21.73 -3.35
N ASP A 360 -12.58 -22.97 -3.38
CA ASP A 360 -11.99 -24.04 -4.19
C ASP A 360 -11.96 -23.72 -5.69
N ALA A 361 -12.96 -22.98 -6.20
CA ALA A 361 -13.00 -22.57 -7.59
C ALA A 361 -11.96 -21.49 -7.93
N ILE A 362 -11.81 -20.50 -7.07
CA ILE A 362 -10.79 -19.45 -7.19
C ILE A 362 -9.39 -20.08 -7.11
N GLU A 363 -9.17 -20.99 -6.16
CA GLU A 363 -7.96 -21.80 -6.03
C GLU A 363 -7.66 -22.66 -7.25
N THR A 364 -8.68 -23.31 -7.83
CA THR A 364 -8.52 -24.17 -9.01
C THR A 364 -8.19 -23.34 -10.25
N TRP A 365 -8.85 -22.18 -10.42
CA TRP A 365 -8.55 -21.22 -11.47
C TRP A 365 -7.12 -20.69 -11.36
N ALA A 366 -6.66 -20.35 -10.15
CA ALA A 366 -5.30 -19.90 -9.89
C ALA A 366 -4.25 -20.97 -10.23
N LYS A 367 -4.54 -22.25 -9.92
CA LYS A 367 -3.64 -23.38 -10.18
C LYS A 367 -3.58 -23.78 -11.66
N ILE A 368 -4.70 -23.73 -12.39
CA ILE A 368 -4.75 -23.99 -13.84
C ILE A 368 -4.00 -22.88 -14.60
N ASN A 369 -4.26 -21.62 -14.23
CA ASN A 369 -3.58 -20.47 -14.82
C ASN A 369 -2.37 -20.11 -13.96
N ASN A 370 -1.26 -20.86 -14.07
CA ASN A 370 -0.05 -20.77 -13.22
C ASN A 370 0.70 -19.40 -13.21
N ARG A 371 0.08 -18.35 -13.78
CA ARG A 371 0.42 -16.92 -13.71
C ARG A 371 -0.46 -16.14 -12.71
N GLN A 372 -1.54 -16.74 -12.22
CA GLN A 372 -2.54 -16.12 -11.35
C GLN A 372 -2.24 -16.44 -9.89
N LYS A 373 -2.05 -15.41 -9.05
CA LYS A 373 -1.77 -15.57 -7.61
C LYS A 373 -2.82 -14.84 -6.80
N VAL A 374 -3.61 -15.59 -6.04
CA VAL A 374 -4.62 -15.04 -5.12
C VAL A 374 -4.02 -14.96 -3.72
N GLU A 375 -4.29 -13.88 -2.99
CA GLU A 375 -4.07 -13.81 -1.54
C GLU A 375 -5.39 -13.51 -0.83
N TYR A 376 -5.52 -14.06 0.39
CA TYR A 376 -6.74 -13.96 1.20
C TYR A 376 -6.42 -13.35 2.56
N ASN A 377 -7.27 -12.43 3.00
CA ASN A 377 -7.35 -12.02 4.41
C ASN A 377 -8.16 -13.08 5.18
N VAL A 378 -7.81 -13.36 6.43
CA VAL A 378 -8.46 -14.41 7.25
C VAL A 378 -8.93 -13.83 8.57
N VAL A 379 -10.24 -13.63 8.70
CA VAL A 379 -10.90 -13.14 9.91
C VAL A 379 -11.84 -14.21 10.43
N GLU A 380 -11.88 -14.39 11.76
CA GLU A 380 -12.60 -15.48 12.43
C GLU A 380 -12.28 -16.89 11.89
N GLY A 381 -11.09 -17.07 11.32
CA GLY A 381 -10.64 -18.31 10.68
C GLY A 381 -11.20 -18.56 9.26
N LYS A 382 -11.88 -17.58 8.65
CA LYS A 382 -12.50 -17.68 7.33
C LYS A 382 -11.78 -16.81 6.29
N PRO A 383 -11.45 -17.33 5.09
CA PRO A 383 -10.72 -16.60 4.05
C PRO A 383 -11.63 -15.68 3.22
N TYR A 384 -11.13 -14.51 2.83
CA TYR A 384 -11.76 -13.56 1.91
C TYR A 384 -10.70 -13.01 0.96
N VAL A 385 -10.99 -12.92 -0.34
CA VAL A 385 -9.99 -12.46 -1.34
C VAL A 385 -9.60 -11.02 -1.05
N SER A 386 -8.28 -10.76 -0.92
CA SER A 386 -7.72 -9.42 -0.65
C SER A 386 -6.66 -8.98 -1.64
N ALA A 387 -6.14 -9.90 -2.48
CA ALA A 387 -5.33 -9.55 -3.63
C ALA A 387 -5.44 -10.57 -4.76
N LEU A 388 -5.24 -10.11 -5.98
CA LEU A 388 -5.04 -10.94 -7.17
C LEU A 388 -3.88 -10.39 -8.00
N ASN A 389 -2.87 -11.22 -8.25
CA ASN A 389 -1.66 -10.91 -9.03
C ASN A 389 -0.85 -9.73 -8.48
N GLY A 390 -0.89 -9.51 -7.16
CA GLY A 390 -0.30 -8.31 -6.53
C GLY A 390 -1.12 -7.03 -6.73
N LYS A 391 -2.32 -7.12 -7.33
CA LYS A 391 -3.31 -6.05 -7.22
C LYS A 391 -4.11 -6.25 -5.94
N GLU A 392 -3.66 -5.59 -4.88
CA GLU A 392 -4.24 -5.64 -3.53
C GLU A 392 -5.44 -4.69 -3.37
N ASP A 393 -6.24 -4.95 -2.35
CA ASP A 393 -7.23 -4.01 -1.79
C ASP A 393 -6.53 -2.70 -1.36
N ASP A 394 -6.93 -1.60 -1.99
CA ASP A 394 -6.34 -0.28 -1.82
C ASP A 394 -7.35 0.66 -1.12
N PRO A 395 -7.25 0.81 0.21
CA PRO A 395 -8.25 1.56 0.99
C PRO A 395 -8.21 3.06 0.69
N GLU A 396 -7.03 3.61 0.37
CA GLU A 396 -6.84 5.01 -0.01
C GLU A 396 -7.48 5.30 -1.38
N MET A 397 -7.41 4.35 -2.33
CA MET A 397 -8.22 4.39 -3.56
C MET A 397 -9.71 4.03 -3.34
N GLY A 398 -10.05 3.43 -2.19
CA GLY A 398 -11.37 2.88 -1.90
C GLY A 398 -11.75 1.69 -2.79
N MET A 399 -10.75 0.98 -3.32
CA MET A 399 -10.89 -0.08 -4.32
C MET A 399 -10.62 -1.45 -3.67
N PHE A 400 -11.58 -2.37 -3.76
CA PHE A 400 -11.53 -3.66 -3.07
C PHE A 400 -11.96 -4.80 -4.00
N TRP A 401 -11.51 -6.02 -3.69
CA TRP A 401 -11.98 -7.25 -4.32
C TRP A 401 -13.33 -7.70 -3.77
N PHE A 402 -14.36 -7.62 -4.61
CA PHE A 402 -15.68 -8.12 -4.30
C PHE A 402 -15.97 -9.40 -5.05
N ILE A 403 -16.50 -10.40 -4.35
CA ILE A 403 -17.06 -11.60 -4.97
C ILE A 403 -18.54 -11.35 -5.26
N TYR A 404 -18.99 -11.66 -6.47
CA TYR A 404 -20.40 -11.74 -6.83
C TYR A 404 -20.74 -13.12 -7.39
N ARG A 405 -22.03 -13.49 -7.32
CA ARG A 405 -22.59 -14.72 -7.89
C ARG A 405 -23.85 -14.44 -8.73
N LYS A 406 -23.96 -15.11 -9.88
CA LYS A 406 -25.22 -15.25 -10.63
C LYS A 406 -25.33 -16.63 -11.27
N THR A 407 -26.51 -16.96 -11.80
CA THR A 407 -26.66 -18.09 -12.73
C THR A 407 -26.08 -17.68 -14.08
N PHE A 408 -25.33 -18.55 -14.74
CA PHE A 408 -24.82 -18.28 -16.09
C PHE A 408 -25.99 -18.08 -17.07
N ASN A 409 -25.86 -17.10 -17.99
CA ASN A 409 -26.90 -16.66 -18.93
C ASN A 409 -28.25 -16.23 -18.27
N SER A 410 -28.25 -15.79 -17.01
CA SER A 410 -29.40 -15.12 -16.39
C SER A 410 -29.31 -13.61 -16.55
N ASP A 411 -30.41 -12.98 -16.99
CA ASP A 411 -30.57 -11.51 -17.09
C ASP A 411 -30.65 -10.81 -15.71
N LYS A 412 -30.81 -11.56 -14.62
CA LYS A 412 -30.79 -11.01 -13.25
C LYS A 412 -29.40 -10.52 -12.87
N ASP A 413 -29.35 -9.34 -12.25
CA ASP A 413 -28.11 -8.72 -11.74
C ASP A 413 -27.30 -9.67 -10.84
N PRO A 414 -25.96 -9.61 -10.91
CA PRO A 414 -25.10 -10.38 -10.03
C PRO A 414 -25.26 -9.92 -8.58
N LYS A 415 -25.45 -10.87 -7.67
CA LYS A 415 -25.56 -10.59 -6.23
C LYS A 415 -24.18 -10.62 -5.59
N ILE A 416 -23.89 -9.65 -4.74
CA ILE A 416 -22.69 -9.67 -3.89
C ILE A 416 -22.71 -10.91 -2.97
N VAL A 417 -21.53 -11.42 -2.67
CA VAL A 417 -21.29 -12.48 -1.68
C VAL A 417 -20.77 -11.80 -0.41
N GLU A 418 -21.54 -11.92 0.67
CA GLU A 418 -21.25 -11.28 1.96
C GLU A 418 -20.61 -12.28 2.94
N GLU A 419 -21.00 -13.54 2.82
CA GLU A 419 -20.41 -14.69 3.52
C GLU A 419 -18.99 -14.99 2.99
N SER A 420 -18.22 -15.84 3.69
CA SER A 420 -16.91 -16.24 3.19
C SER A 420 -17.04 -17.13 1.94
N PRO A 421 -16.15 -17.01 0.94
CA PRO A 421 -16.07 -17.94 -0.18
C PRO A 421 -15.89 -19.43 0.24
N VAL A 422 -15.47 -19.74 1.47
CA VAL A 422 -15.42 -21.13 1.97
C VAL A 422 -16.78 -21.66 2.45
N ASP A 423 -17.71 -20.78 2.83
CA ASP A 423 -19.04 -21.19 3.34
C ASP A 423 -20.02 -21.55 2.20
N ILE A 424 -19.70 -21.19 0.94
CA ILE A 424 -20.64 -21.25 -0.19
C ILE A 424 -20.26 -22.37 -1.16
N ILE A 425 -21.02 -23.47 -1.09
CA ILE A 425 -20.95 -24.60 -2.03
C ILE A 425 -21.52 -24.19 -3.40
N LEU A 426 -20.78 -24.50 -4.47
CA LEU A 426 -21.13 -24.13 -5.84
C LEU A 426 -22.22 -25.00 -6.45
N GLN A 427 -23.06 -24.37 -7.27
CA GLN A 427 -24.04 -25.05 -8.11
C GLN A 427 -23.55 -25.16 -9.57
N PRO A 428 -23.96 -26.20 -10.33
CA PRO A 428 -23.63 -26.32 -11.75
C PRO A 428 -24.11 -25.10 -12.54
N ASN A 429 -23.30 -24.64 -13.51
CA ASN A 429 -23.58 -23.44 -14.32
C ASN A 429 -23.77 -22.14 -13.50
N GLN A 430 -23.20 -22.06 -12.30
CA GLN A 430 -23.03 -20.80 -11.58
C GLN A 430 -21.87 -19.98 -12.18
N GLU A 431 -22.03 -18.66 -12.24
CA GLU A 431 -20.95 -17.72 -12.53
C GLU A 431 -20.50 -17.03 -11.24
N ILE A 432 -19.19 -17.06 -11.00
CA ILE A 432 -18.47 -16.35 -9.94
C ILE A 432 -17.79 -15.15 -10.60
N ILE A 433 -17.94 -13.96 -10.03
CA ILE A 433 -17.30 -12.75 -10.55
C ILE A 433 -16.36 -12.22 -9.47
N LEU A 434 -15.07 -12.16 -9.77
CA LEU A 434 -14.07 -11.43 -8.98
C LEU A 434 -14.00 -10.01 -9.52
N TRP A 435 -14.51 -9.03 -8.77
CA TRP A 435 -14.68 -7.66 -9.25
C TRP A 435 -13.88 -6.68 -8.39
N TYR A 436 -12.80 -6.13 -8.94
CA TYR A 436 -12.04 -5.05 -8.32
C TYR A 436 -12.61 -3.69 -8.74
N LYS A 437 -13.36 -3.07 -7.84
CA LYS A 437 -14.02 -1.77 -8.06
C LYS A 437 -14.14 -0.99 -6.76
N ARG A 438 -14.74 0.20 -6.80
CA ARG A 438 -14.99 0.94 -5.56
C ARG A 438 -16.00 0.23 -4.68
N ALA A 439 -15.92 0.47 -3.38
CA ALA A 439 -16.95 0.04 -2.45
C ALA A 439 -18.34 0.56 -2.90
N PRO A 440 -19.38 -0.31 -3.01
CA PRO A 440 -20.61 0.03 -3.73
C PRO A 440 -21.48 1.13 -3.09
N TRP A 441 -21.17 1.54 -1.86
CA TRP A 441 -21.75 2.70 -1.17
C TRP A 441 -21.07 4.04 -1.51
N SER A 442 -19.97 4.03 -2.29
CA SER A 442 -19.25 5.25 -2.73
C SER A 442 -19.93 6.03 -3.88
N GLY A 443 -21.22 5.76 -4.14
CA GLY A 443 -22.03 6.45 -5.13
C GLY A 443 -23.43 6.75 -4.59
N GLN A 444 -24.11 7.74 -5.17
CA GLN A 444 -25.41 8.28 -4.74
C GLN A 444 -26.61 7.32 -4.91
N SER A 445 -26.38 6.00 -4.97
CA SER A 445 -27.37 4.98 -5.34
C SER A 445 -27.91 4.15 -4.16
N LEU A 446 -27.67 4.56 -2.91
CA LEU A 446 -28.37 4.01 -1.75
C LEU A 446 -29.72 4.72 -1.54
N ARG A 447 -30.74 4.26 -2.26
CA ARG A 447 -32.13 4.53 -1.86
C ARG A 447 -32.38 3.92 -0.47
N GLN A 448 -32.93 4.72 0.44
CA GLN A 448 -33.30 4.28 1.78
C GLN A 448 -34.16 3.00 1.75
N ARG A 449 -33.75 2.01 2.55
CA ARG A 449 -34.60 0.90 2.99
C ARG A 449 -34.50 0.74 4.51
N SER A 450 -34.99 1.77 5.19
CA SER A 450 -35.25 1.75 6.63
C SER A 450 -36.69 1.28 6.88
N ASP A 451 -36.95 0.00 6.59
CA ASP A 451 -38.16 -0.66 7.10
C ASP A 451 -37.86 -1.06 8.56
N PRO A 452 -38.56 -0.53 9.57
CA PRO A 452 -38.31 -0.89 10.97
C PRO A 452 -38.73 -2.34 11.25
N PRO A 453 -38.11 -3.02 12.23
CA PRO A 453 -38.49 -4.38 12.59
C PRO A 453 -39.95 -4.45 13.08
N PRO A 454 -40.68 -5.53 12.81
CA PRO A 454 -42.08 -5.67 13.24
C PRO A 454 -42.18 -5.74 14.77
N ASP A 455 -43.06 -4.90 15.32
CA ASP A 455 -43.27 -4.76 16.76
C ASP A 455 -44.06 -5.95 17.33
N PHE A 456 -43.38 -6.78 18.14
CA PHE A 456 -43.96 -7.96 18.79
C PHE A 456 -44.58 -7.63 20.17
N SER A 457 -45.35 -6.54 20.29
CA SER A 457 -45.92 -6.05 21.56
C SER A 457 -47.46 -6.13 21.71
N THR A 458 -48.16 -7.01 20.97
CA THR A 458 -49.58 -7.33 21.26
C THR A 458 -49.91 -8.82 21.25
N PHE A 459 -49.92 -9.44 22.44
CA PHE A 459 -50.66 -10.67 22.74
C PHE A 459 -51.71 -10.37 23.84
N PRO A 460 -53.01 -10.28 23.53
CA PRO A 460 -54.05 -10.14 24.54
C PRO A 460 -54.31 -11.47 25.25
N LEU A 461 -53.94 -11.56 26.53
CA LEU A 461 -54.39 -12.64 27.40
C LEU A 461 -55.89 -12.47 27.72
N HIS A 462 -56.73 -13.32 27.13
CA HIS A 462 -58.14 -13.43 27.51
C HIS A 462 -58.34 -14.53 28.56
N ILE A 463 -58.84 -14.10 29.73
CA ILE A 463 -59.72 -14.86 30.62
C ILE A 463 -60.90 -13.91 30.92
#